data_AF-A0A0M0G2D7-F1
#
_entry.id   AF-A0A0M0G2D7-F1
#
_cell.length_a   1.000
_cell.length_b   1.000
_cell.length_c   1.000
_cell.angle_alpha   90.00
_cell.angle_beta   90.00
_cell.angle_gamma   90.00
#
_symmetry.space_group_name_H-M   'P 1'
#
loop_
_entity.id
_entity.type
_entity.pdbx_description
1 polymer ?
#
loop_
_entity_poly.entity_id
_entity_poly.type
_entity_poly.pdbx_seq_one_letter_code
_entity_poly.pdbx_strand_id
1 'polypeptide(L)' 'MLSFFVLNLFLYFPEDKSEYIPAGITMFIFMIAAVLTFRLIIRISKREELKTKKMEEEASRRQQD' A
#
# COMPACT_ATOMS: atom_id res chain seq x y z
N MET A 1 22.52 -21.33 10.12
CA MET A 1 23.18 -20.68 11.28
C MET A 1 23.06 -19.16 11.25
N LEU A 2 23.35 -18.47 10.13
CA LEU A 2 23.23 -17.01 10.03
C LEU A 2 21.80 -16.48 10.32
N SER A 3 20.76 -17.17 9.84
CA SER A 3 19.35 -16.75 10.01
C SER A 3 18.85 -16.75 11.45
N PHE A 4 19.27 -17.71 12.28
CA PHE A 4 18.86 -17.78 13.70
C PHE A 4 19.48 -16.64 14.53
N PHE A 5 20.73 -16.28 14.23
CA PHE A 5 21.44 -15.19 14.91
C PHE A 5 20.82 -13.82 14.60
N VAL A 6 20.43 -13.60 13.34
CA VAL A 6 19.75 -12.37 12.91
C VAL A 6 18.38 -12.22 13.57
N LEU A 7 17.61 -13.32 13.71
CA LEU A 7 16.32 -13.28 14.41
C LEU A 7 16.49 -13.02 15.92
N ASN A 8 17.54 -13.56 16.54
CA ASN A 8 17.80 -13.39 17.96
C ASN A 8 18.20 -11.95 18.32
N LEU A 9 18.83 -11.21 17.41
CA LEU A 9 19.20 -9.79 17.60
C LEU A 9 17.99 -8.85 17.78
N PHE A 10 16.81 -9.22 17.25
CA PHE A 10 15.59 -8.40 17.30
C PHE A 10 14.49 -8.95 18.23
N LEU A 11 14.71 -10.12 18.81
CA LEU A 11 13.80 -10.75 19.76
C LEU A 11 14.09 -10.31 21.21
N TYR A 12 14.41 -9.03 21.41
CA TYR A 12 14.40 -8.42 22.73
C TYR A 12 12.98 -7.91 23.01
N PHE A 13 12.32 -8.54 23.98
CA PHE A 13 11.02 -8.11 24.44
C PHE A 13 11.21 -7.25 25.70
N PRO A 14 10.90 -5.95 25.68
CA PRO A 14 10.95 -5.15 26.89
C PRO A 14 10.00 -5.70 27.95
N GLU A 15 10.50 -5.72 29.18
CA GLU A 15 9.75 -6.13 30.37
C GLU A 15 8.63 -5.14 30.68
N ASP A 16 8.90 -3.83 30.53
CA ASP A 16 7.88 -2.77 30.59
C ASP A 16 7.13 -2.67 29.27
N LYS A 17 5.80 -2.83 29.33
CA LYS A 17 4.92 -2.75 28.16
C LYS A 17 4.85 -1.35 27.55
N SER A 18 5.21 -0.33 28.31
CA SER A 18 5.23 1.07 27.86
C SER A 18 6.23 1.29 26.73
N GLU A 19 7.31 0.49 26.68
CA GLU A 19 8.33 0.58 25.63
C GLU A 19 7.82 0.15 24.24
N TYR A 20 6.68 -0.54 24.14
CA TYR A 20 6.06 -0.87 22.85
C TYR A 20 5.20 0.28 22.28
N ILE A 21 4.87 1.31 23.08
CA ILE A 21 4.03 2.44 22.64
C ILE A 21 4.60 3.12 21.39
N PRO A 22 5.91 3.45 21.31
CA PRO A 22 6.50 4.04 20.10
C PRO A 22 6.35 3.15 18.85
N ALA A 23 6.46 1.82 19.01
CA ALA A 23 6.27 0.87 17.91
C ALA A 23 4.80 0.85 17.45
N GLY A 24 3.84 0.88 18.38
CA GLY A 24 2.41 0.98 18.08
C GLY A 24 2.05 2.25 17.31
N ILE A 25 2.59 3.41 17.74
CA ILE A 25 2.39 4.69 17.06
C ILE A 25 2.97 4.64 15.65
N THR A 26 4.20 4.13 15.49
CA THR A 26 4.85 4.02 14.18
C THR A 26 4.05 3.13 13.24
N MET A 27 3.64 1.95 13.71
CA MET A 27 2.78 1.04 12.94
C MET A 27 1.48 1.72 12.51
N PHE A 28 0.84 2.46 13.43
CA PHE A 28 -0.42 3.14 13.13
C PHE A 28 -0.26 4.22 12.06
N ILE A 29 0.79 5.03 12.13
CA ILE A 29 1.11 6.05 11.10
C ILE A 29 1.31 5.39 9.74
N PHE A 30 2.13 4.34 9.66
CA PHE A 30 2.36 3.63 8.41
C PHE A 30 1.10 2.94 7.88
N MET A 31 0.25 2.40 8.76
CA MET A 31 -1.01 1.79 8.37
C MET A 31 -1.96 2.83 7.76
N ILE A 32 -2.09 4.01 8.36
CA ILE A 32 -2.87 5.11 7.78
C ILE A 32 -2.30 5.51 6.42
N ALA A 33 -0.98 5.71 6.32
CA ALA A 33 -0.32 6.09 5.08
C ALA A 33 -0.53 5.05 3.97
N ALA A 34 -0.48 3.75 4.30
CA ALA A 34 -0.74 2.67 3.36
C ALA A 34 -2.18 2.69 2.85
N VAL A 35 -3.17 2.86 3.75
CA VAL A 35 -4.59 2.94 3.36
C VAL A 35 -4.85 4.16 2.47
N LEU A 36 -4.28 5.33 2.81
CA LEU A 36 -4.43 6.54 2.01
C LEU A 36 -3.80 6.38 0.63
N THR A 37 -2.58 5.84 0.56
CA THR A 37 -1.87 5.57 -0.69
C THR A 37 -2.66 4.60 -1.57
N PHE A 38 -3.16 3.51 -1.00
CA PHE A 38 -3.96 2.52 -1.71
C PHE A 38 -5.24 3.13 -2.29
N ARG A 39 -5.95 3.97 -1.51
CA ARG A 39 -7.13 4.69 -2.01
C ARG A 39 -6.80 5.68 -3.11
N LEU A 40 -5.67 6.37 -3.02
CA LEU A 40 -5.20 7.30 -4.06
C LEU A 40 -4.94 6.54 -5.37
N ILE A 41 -4.25 5.41 -5.30
CA ILE A 41 -3.96 4.56 -6.47
C ILE A 41 -5.26 4.13 -7.15
N ILE A 42 -6.22 3.56 -6.39
CA ILE A 42 -7.52 3.13 -6.94
C ILE A 42 -8.24 4.29 -7.63
N ARG A 43 -8.23 5.49 -7.02
CA ARG A 43 -8.90 6.66 -7.59
C ARG A 43 -8.27 7.05 -8.93
N ILE A 44 -6.95 7.02 -9.03
CA ILE A 44 -6.23 7.33 -10.27
C ILE A 44 -6.53 6.25 -11.32
N SER A 45 -6.42 4.97 -10.97
CA SER A 45 -6.69 3.86 -11.89
C SER A 45 -8.09 3.94 -12.50
N LYS A 46 -9.12 4.26 -11.71
CA LYS A 46 -10.50 4.44 -12.22
C LYS A 46 -10.62 5.59 -13.21
N ARG A 47 -9.86 6.68 -13.03
CA ARG A 47 -9.87 7.81 -13.97
C ARG A 47 -9.22 7.45 -15.30
N GLU A 48 -8.13 6.69 -15.24
CA GLU A 48 -7.43 6.22 -16.45
C GLU A 48 -8.30 5.18 -17.18
N GLU A 49 -8.91 4.23 -16.47
CA GLU A 49 -9.83 3.24 -17.06
C GLU A 49 -10.97 3.92 -17.86
N LEU A 50 -11.59 4.95 -17.29
CA LEU A 50 -12.66 5.70 -17.98
C LEU A 50 -12.17 6.43 -19.23
N LYS A 51 -10.93 6.93 -19.25
CA LYS A 51 -10.36 7.56 -20.45
C LYS A 51 -10.09 6.51 -21.53
N THR A 52 -9.47 5.39 -21.16
CA THR A 52 -9.17 4.30 -22.09
C THR A 52 -10.45 3.76 -22.75
N LYS A 53 -11.51 3.51 -21.96
CA LYS A 53 -12.81 3.05 -22.50
C LYS A 53 -13.39 4.00 -23.55
N LYS A 54 -13.33 5.31 -23.32
CA LYS A 54 -13.79 6.31 -24.31
C LYS A 54 -12.96 6.27 -25.59
N MET A 55 -11.64 6.11 -25.48
CA MET A 55 -10.76 6.01 -26.64
C MET A 55 -11.02 4.73 -27.45
N GLU A 56 -11.30 3.61 -26.78
CA GLU A 56 -11.69 2.35 -27.43
C GLU A 56 -13.05 2.46 -28.14
N GLU A 57 -14.04 3.10 -27.51
CA GLU A 57 -15.35 3.38 -28.13
C GLU A 57 -15.23 4.30 -29.36
N GLU A 58 -14.40 5.33 -29.30
CA GLU A 58 -14.15 6.20 -30.46
C GLU A 58 -13.41 5.48 -31.59
N ALA A 59 -12.42 4.66 -31.27
CA ALA A 59 -11.66 3.89 -32.27
C ALA A 59 -12.52 2.84 -32.97
N SER A 60 -13.40 2.15 -32.24
CA SER A 60 -14.33 1.16 -32.81
C SER A 60 -15.39 1.79 -33.71
N ARG A 61 -15.91 2.98 -33.37
CA ARG A 61 -16.82 3.73 -34.25
C ARG A 61 -16.16 4.11 -35.57
N ARG A 62 -14.92 4.60 -35.55
CA ARG A 62 -14.15 4.95 -36.77
C ARG A 62 -13.82 3.76 -37.67
N GLN A 63 -13.83 2.53 -37.15
CA GLN A 63 -13.60 1.31 -37.94
C GLN A 63 -14.89 0.77 -38.59
N GLN A 64 -16.06 1.23 -38.12
CA GLN A 64 -17.37 0.81 -38.63
C GLN A 64 -17.93 1.73 -39.72
N ASP A 65 -17.37 2.94 -39.87
CA ASP A 65 -17.63 3.91 -40.95
C ASP A 65 -16.65 3.69 -42.13
#